data_AF-A0A965ABU6-F1
#
_entry.id   AF-A0A965ABU6-F1
#
_cell.length_a   1.000
_cell.length_b   1.000
_cell.length_c   1.000
_cell.angle_alpha   90.00
_cell.angle_beta   90.00
_cell.angle_gamma   90.00
#
_symmetry.space_group_name_H-M   'P 1'
#
loop_
_entity.id
_entity.type
_entity.pdbx_description
1 polymer ?
#
loop_
_entity_poly.entity_id
_entity_poly.type
_entity_poly.pdbx_seq_one_letter_code
_entity_poly.pdbx_strand_id
1 'polypeptide(L)'
;MTSLKLSIQIAWVHLVSKPKQTLIAMLGVTFGIGMFIAMVSMMTGLNDLTESLAMTSSPDIRIYHDVTTERKSIAAEINPNGITKVHHQKPKNESLKVRGAVKIAEQIRKHPLVKGASVLLNSQVFYNYGPVQLNGTIAGVDILEEDKLFDLKSKMKE
;
A
#
# COMPACT_ATOMS: atom_id res chain seq x y z
N MET A 1 -16.77 -45.65 -34.45
CA MET A 1 -15.45 -45.04 -34.79
C MET A 1 -15.39 -44.46 -36.20
N THR A 2 -16.22 -44.92 -37.16
CA THR A 2 -16.25 -44.43 -38.55
C THR A 2 -16.90 -43.05 -38.72
N SER A 3 -17.95 -42.73 -37.95
CA SER A 3 -18.64 -41.43 -38.00
C SER A 3 -17.77 -40.26 -37.55
N LEU A 4 -16.97 -40.45 -36.49
CA LEU A 4 -16.07 -39.40 -35.98
C LEU A 4 -14.95 -39.07 -36.99
N LYS A 5 -14.38 -40.10 -37.62
CA LYS A 5 -13.39 -39.92 -38.69
C LYS A 5 -13.98 -39.14 -39.87
N LEU A 6 -15.21 -39.45 -40.25
CA LEU A 6 -15.90 -38.75 -41.34
C LEU A 6 -16.17 -37.28 -40.99
N SER A 7 -16.66 -36.98 -39.79
CA SER A 7 -16.90 -35.60 -39.35
C SER A 7 -15.64 -34.75 -39.29
N ILE A 8 -14.52 -35.32 -38.81
CA ILE A 8 -13.22 -34.64 -38.79
C ILE A 8 -12.71 -34.39 -40.22
N GLN A 9 -12.88 -35.36 -41.13
CA GLN A 9 -12.48 -35.21 -42.52
C GLN A 9 -13.28 -34.11 -43.23
N ILE A 10 -14.60 -34.04 -43.01
CA ILE A 10 -15.46 -32.98 -43.54
C ILE A 10 -15.06 -31.61 -42.98
N ALA A 11 -14.83 -31.52 -41.65
CA ALA A 11 -14.39 -30.28 -41.01
C ALA A 11 -13.04 -29.79 -41.57
N TRP A 12 -12.07 -30.70 -41.75
CA TRP A 12 -10.76 -30.38 -42.32
C TRP A 12 -10.87 -29.83 -43.75
N VAL A 13 -11.67 -30.47 -44.60
CA VAL A 13 -11.92 -30.00 -45.98
C VAL A 13 -12.55 -28.60 -45.97
N HIS A 14 -13.49 -28.31 -45.06
CA HIS A 14 -14.07 -26.98 -44.92
C HIS A 14 -13.05 -25.92 -44.45
N LEU A 15 -12.14 -26.29 -43.55
CA LEU A 15 -11.10 -25.42 -43.01
C LEU A 15 -10.05 -25.03 -44.08
N VAL A 16 -9.68 -25.98 -44.95
CA VAL A 16 -8.66 -25.81 -45.99
C VAL A 16 -9.22 -25.22 -47.29
N SER A 17 -10.48 -25.51 -47.63
CA SER A 17 -11.11 -25.02 -48.88
C SER A 17 -11.33 -23.50 -48.93
N LYS A 18 -11.40 -22.81 -47.78
CA LYS A 18 -11.60 -21.35 -47.68
C LYS A 18 -10.58 -20.67 -46.77
N PRO A 19 -9.28 -20.65 -47.13
CA PRO A 19 -8.19 -20.25 -46.25
C PRO A 19 -8.31 -18.80 -45.74
N LYS A 20 -8.84 -17.88 -46.57
CA LYS A 20 -9.05 -16.47 -46.17
C LYS A 20 -10.07 -16.33 -45.04
N GLN A 21 -11.17 -17.08 -45.07
CA GLN A 21 -12.22 -17.02 -44.05
C GLN A 21 -11.75 -17.65 -42.75
N THR A 22 -11.08 -18.80 -42.83
CA THR A 22 -10.47 -19.46 -41.67
C THR A 22 -9.45 -18.56 -41.00
N LEU A 23 -8.59 -17.88 -41.75
CA LEU A 23 -7.58 -16.97 -41.19
C LEU A 23 -8.21 -15.79 -40.46
N ILE A 24 -9.22 -15.13 -41.06
CA ILE A 24 -9.92 -14.01 -40.43
C ILE A 24 -10.62 -14.47 -39.14
N ALA A 25 -11.27 -15.64 -39.17
CA ALA A 25 -11.91 -16.22 -37.98
C ALA A 25 -10.89 -16.54 -36.88
N MET A 26 -9.75 -17.15 -37.23
CA MET A 26 -8.68 -17.45 -36.27
C MET A 26 -8.06 -16.17 -35.69
N LEU A 27 -7.84 -15.14 -36.50
CA LEU A 27 -7.32 -13.84 -36.03
C LEU A 27 -8.27 -13.17 -35.04
N GLY A 28 -9.58 -13.19 -35.31
CA GLY A 28 -10.58 -12.66 -34.38
C GLY A 28 -10.58 -13.39 -33.03
N VAL A 29 -10.53 -14.74 -33.06
CA VAL A 29 -10.52 -15.56 -31.85
C VAL A 29 -9.21 -15.41 -31.08
N THR A 30 -8.07 -15.45 -31.76
CA THR A 30 -6.74 -15.29 -31.12
C THR A 30 -6.56 -13.89 -30.54
N PHE A 31 -7.03 -12.85 -31.22
CA PHE A 31 -7.03 -11.49 -30.67
C PHE A 31 -7.91 -11.38 -29.43
N GLY A 32 -9.13 -11.92 -29.46
CA GLY A 32 -10.04 -11.90 -28.31
C GLY A 32 -9.50 -12.64 -27.09
N ILE A 33 -9.02 -13.88 -27.30
CA ILE A 33 -8.41 -14.68 -26.21
C ILE A 33 -7.12 -14.03 -25.71
N GLY A 34 -6.29 -13.50 -26.63
CA GLY A 34 -5.04 -12.82 -26.28
C GLY A 34 -5.28 -11.58 -25.43
N MET A 35 -6.24 -10.73 -25.81
CA MET A 35 -6.61 -9.55 -25.04
C MET A 35 -7.18 -9.93 -23.66
N PHE A 36 -7.98 -10.99 -23.58
CA PHE A 36 -8.50 -11.49 -22.32
C PHE A 36 -7.38 -11.96 -21.38
N ILE A 37 -6.45 -12.78 -21.87
CA ILE A 37 -5.29 -13.25 -21.09
C ILE A 37 -4.40 -12.06 -20.67
N ALA A 38 -4.16 -11.11 -21.58
CA ALA A 38 -3.38 -9.91 -21.28
C ALA A 38 -4.03 -9.08 -20.17
N MET A 39 -5.36 -8.90 -20.22
CA MET A 39 -6.09 -8.16 -19.19
C MET A 39 -6.03 -8.87 -17.84
N VAL A 40 -6.27 -10.18 -17.79
CA VAL A 40 -6.21 -10.95 -16.54
C VAL A 40 -4.80 -10.92 -15.95
N SER A 41 -3.77 -11.19 -16.77
CA SER A 41 -2.38 -11.16 -16.30
C SER A 41 -1.92 -9.78 -15.84
N MET A 42 -2.33 -8.71 -16.54
CA MET A 42 -2.04 -7.34 -16.12
C MET A 42 -2.75 -7.00 -14.81
N MET A 43 -4.02 -7.37 -14.65
CA MET A 43 -4.78 -7.11 -13.43
C MET A 43 -4.17 -7.85 -12.24
N THR A 44 -3.81 -9.13 -12.40
CA THR A 44 -3.11 -9.89 -11.36
C THR A 44 -1.75 -9.27 -11.04
N GLY A 45 -0.93 -8.99 -12.06
CA GLY A 45 0.40 -8.41 -11.83
C GLY A 45 0.37 -7.03 -11.18
N LEU A 46 -0.61 -6.18 -11.53
CA LEU A 46 -0.79 -4.88 -10.90
C LEU A 46 -1.27 -4.99 -9.46
N ASN A 47 -2.15 -5.95 -9.17
CA ASN A 47 -2.60 -6.22 -7.81
C ASN A 47 -1.45 -6.72 -6.94
N ASP A 48 -0.67 -7.69 -7.41
CA ASP A 48 0.50 -8.22 -6.70
C ASP A 48 1.55 -7.13 -6.45
N LEU A 49 1.78 -6.26 -7.43
CA LEU A 49 2.66 -5.10 -7.28
C LEU A 49 2.13 -4.12 -6.22
N THR A 50 0.83 -3.82 -6.27
CA THR A 50 0.21 -2.88 -5.33
C THR A 50 0.23 -3.45 -3.91
N GLU A 51 -0.07 -4.74 -3.75
CA GLU A 51 -0.04 -5.44 -2.47
C GLU A 51 1.38 -5.49 -1.90
N SER A 52 2.37 -5.90 -2.71
CA SER A 52 3.76 -5.93 -2.28
C SER A 52 4.28 -4.54 -1.90
N LEU A 53 3.94 -3.50 -2.65
CA LEU A 53 4.27 -2.11 -2.29
C LEU A 53 3.58 -1.68 -0.99
N ALA A 54 2.28 -1.94 -0.84
CA ALA A 54 1.53 -1.55 0.34
C ALA A 54 2.04 -2.26 1.61
N MET A 55 2.30 -3.56 1.54
CA MET A 55 2.79 -4.36 2.66
C MET A 55 4.25 -4.04 3.01
N THR A 56 5.12 -3.83 2.02
CA THR A 56 6.54 -3.51 2.25
C THR A 56 6.76 -2.06 2.67
N SER A 57 5.76 -1.19 2.57
CA SER A 57 5.91 0.24 2.90
C SER A 57 5.08 0.66 4.12
N SER A 58 4.22 -0.22 4.65
CA SER A 58 3.39 0.06 5.81
C SER A 58 3.93 -0.68 7.04
N PRO A 59 4.11 0.00 8.18
CA PRO A 59 4.40 -0.69 9.43
C PRO A 59 3.19 -1.52 9.87
N ASP A 60 3.43 -2.73 10.39
CA ASP A 60 2.38 -3.58 10.96
C ASP A 60 1.69 -2.91 12.15
N ILE A 61 2.47 -2.21 12.98
CA ILE A 61 2.00 -1.49 14.17
C ILE A 61 2.57 -0.08 14.14
N ARG A 62 1.68 0.92 14.11
CA ARG A 62 2.03 2.34 14.15
C ARG A 62 1.58 2.95 15.47
N ILE A 63 2.54 3.41 16.27
CA ILE A 63 2.28 4.19 17.49
C ILE A 63 2.38 5.67 17.15
N TYR A 64 1.30 6.42 17.37
CA TYR A 64 1.25 7.86 17.15
C TYR A 64 0.41 8.54 18.23
N HIS A 65 0.63 9.84 18.42
CA HIS A 65 -0.19 10.66 19.32
C HIS A 65 -1.32 11.28 18.50
N ASP A 66 -2.54 10.81 18.72
CA ASP A 66 -3.73 11.40 18.10
C ASP A 66 -4.21 12.61 18.90
N VAL A 67 -4.51 13.71 18.20
CA VAL A 67 -5.03 14.94 18.81
C VAL A 67 -6.53 14.97 18.59
N THR A 68 -7.25 14.22 19.43
CA THR A 68 -8.71 14.16 19.36
C THR A 68 -9.36 15.33 20.11
N THR A 69 -10.54 15.73 19.64
CA THR A 69 -11.39 16.71 20.33
C THR A 69 -12.23 16.07 21.43
N GLU A 70 -12.44 14.76 21.37
CA GLU A 70 -13.25 13.99 22.31
C GLU A 70 -12.46 13.65 23.56
N ARG A 71 -12.49 14.55 24.54
CA ARG A 71 -11.94 14.32 25.87
C ARG A 71 -13.05 14.36 26.90
N LYS A 72 -12.96 13.49 27.91
CA LYS A 72 -13.81 13.61 29.10
C LYS A 72 -13.59 15.00 29.69
N SER A 73 -14.66 15.77 29.80
CA SER A 73 -14.60 17.06 30.47
C SER A 73 -14.39 16.84 31.95
N ILE A 74 -13.72 17.78 32.63
CA ILE A 74 -13.55 17.77 34.08
C ILE A 74 -14.92 17.64 34.78
N ALA A 75 -15.96 18.26 34.21
CA ALA A 75 -17.33 18.13 34.70
C ALA A 75 -17.90 16.71 34.58
N ALA A 76 -17.52 15.96 33.54
CA ALA A 76 -17.92 14.56 33.35
C ALA A 76 -17.11 13.61 34.25
N GLU A 77 -15.91 14.00 34.67
CA GLU A 77 -15.08 13.24 35.62
C GLU A 77 -15.56 13.41 37.07
N ILE A 78 -16.05 14.61 37.42
CA ILE A 78 -16.58 14.92 38.76
C ILE A 78 -17.98 14.31 38.97
N ASN A 79 -18.82 14.23 37.93
CA ASN A 79 -20.15 13.65 38.02
C ASN A 79 -20.39 12.54 36.98
N PRO A 80 -19.84 11.32 37.20
CA PRO A 80 -19.92 10.23 36.25
C PRO A 80 -21.34 9.70 36.01
N ASN A 81 -22.26 9.93 36.95
CA ASN A 81 -23.67 9.50 36.87
C ASN A 81 -24.63 10.61 36.42
N GLY A 82 -24.12 11.81 36.12
CA GLY A 82 -24.92 12.96 35.67
C GLY A 82 -24.83 13.21 34.17
N ILE A 83 -25.89 13.77 33.59
CA ILE A 83 -25.86 14.22 32.18
C ILE A 83 -25.03 15.50 32.10
N THR A 84 -23.76 15.38 31.72
CA THR A 84 -22.86 16.51 31.51
C THR A 84 -22.83 16.89 30.04
N LYS A 85 -23.42 18.04 29.68
CA LYS A 85 -23.39 18.58 28.31
C LYS A 85 -22.34 19.67 28.21
N VAL A 86 -21.31 19.44 27.39
CA VAL A 86 -20.20 20.39 27.19
C VAL A 86 -20.23 20.88 25.75
N HIS A 87 -20.35 22.19 25.60
CA HIS A 87 -20.36 22.85 24.29
C HIS A 87 -18.97 23.35 23.93
N HIS A 88 -18.58 23.24 22.65
CA HIS A 88 -17.35 23.81 22.07
C HIS A 88 -16.03 23.34 22.72
N GLN A 89 -15.83 22.03 22.88
CA GLN A 89 -14.50 21.51 23.23
C GLN A 89 -13.52 21.78 22.07
N LYS A 90 -12.58 22.70 22.28
CA LYS A 90 -11.50 22.97 21.32
C LYS A 90 -10.36 21.97 21.53
N PRO A 91 -9.71 21.49 20.46
CA PRO A 91 -8.51 20.68 20.59
C PRO A 91 -7.44 21.45 21.37
N LYS A 92 -6.74 20.76 22.25
CA LYS A 92 -5.63 21.36 22.99
C LYS A 92 -4.43 21.51 22.06
N ASN A 93 -3.67 22.59 22.23
CA ASN A 93 -2.44 22.79 21.48
C ASN A 93 -1.35 21.84 22.03
N GLU A 94 -1.44 20.58 21.64
CA GLU A 94 -0.50 19.52 22.00
C GLU A 94 0.35 19.12 20.80
N SER A 95 1.57 18.70 21.07
CA SER A 95 2.45 18.20 20.02
C SER A 95 1.96 16.84 19.54
N LEU A 96 1.87 16.67 18.22
CA LEU A 96 1.64 15.37 17.56
C LEU A 96 2.80 14.38 17.76
N LYS A 97 3.90 14.80 18.40
CA LYS A 97 5.09 13.97 18.63
C LYS A 97 4.88 13.05 19.83
N VAL A 98 5.19 11.77 19.64
CA VAL A 98 5.23 10.78 20.72
C VAL A 98 6.39 11.12 21.67
N ARG A 99 6.06 11.39 22.94
CA ARG A 99 7.07 11.70 23.96
C ARG A 99 7.88 10.46 24.31
N GLY A 100 9.20 10.57 24.31
CA GLY A 100 10.08 9.46 24.66
C GLY A 100 10.06 8.30 23.67
N ALA A 101 9.71 8.56 22.39
CA ALA A 101 9.60 7.53 21.34
C ALA A 101 10.81 6.59 21.25
N VAL A 102 12.03 7.11 21.44
CA VAL A 102 13.27 6.31 21.43
C VAL A 102 13.28 5.25 22.53
N LYS A 103 12.92 5.61 23.77
CA LYS A 103 12.88 4.67 24.90
C LYS A 103 11.81 3.60 24.70
N ILE A 104 10.67 3.99 24.14
CA ILE A 104 9.57 3.07 23.81
C ILE A 104 10.04 2.08 22.75
N ALA A 105 10.67 2.56 21.68
CA ALA A 105 11.22 1.70 20.63
C ALA A 105 12.27 0.73 21.17
N GLU A 106 13.19 1.18 22.03
CA GLU A 106 14.17 0.31 22.69
C GLU A 106 13.53 -0.77 23.58
N GLN A 107 12.44 -0.46 24.28
CA GLN A 107 11.71 -1.45 25.07
C GLN A 107 11.01 -2.47 24.18
N ILE A 108 10.39 -2.02 23.08
CA ILE A 108 9.71 -2.89 22.12
C ILE A 108 10.70 -3.83 21.42
N ARG A 109 11.89 -3.34 21.05
CA ARG A 109 12.96 -4.15 20.45
C ARG A 109 13.44 -5.30 21.33
N LYS A 110 13.28 -5.22 22.66
CA LYS A 110 13.69 -6.29 23.59
C LYS A 110 12.73 -7.48 23.58
N HIS A 111 11.55 -7.34 22.99
CA HIS A 111 10.55 -8.40 22.97
C HIS A 111 10.88 -9.44 21.89
N PRO A 112 10.91 -10.76 22.21
CA PRO A 112 11.37 -11.79 21.29
C PRO A 112 10.50 -11.98 20.04
N LEU A 113 9.24 -11.52 20.07
CA LEU A 113 8.31 -11.58 18.93
C LEU A 113 8.44 -10.37 17.97
N VAL A 114 9.25 -9.37 18.30
CA VAL A 114 9.39 -8.15 17.48
C VAL A 114 10.61 -8.30 16.58
N LYS A 115 10.39 -8.27 15.26
CA LYS A 115 11.46 -8.38 14.26
C LYS A 115 12.32 -7.11 14.18
N GLY A 116 11.74 -5.95 14.50
CA GLY A 116 12.44 -4.67 14.56
C GLY A 116 11.46 -3.55 14.95
N ALA A 117 11.98 -2.40 15.35
CA ALA A 117 11.18 -1.21 15.59
C ALA A 117 11.98 0.02 15.20
N SER A 118 11.41 0.90 14.37
CA SER A 118 12.06 2.12 13.91
C SER A 118 11.30 3.35 14.40
N VAL A 119 12.03 4.43 14.71
CA VAL A 119 11.45 5.72 15.08
C VAL A 119 11.50 6.63 13.87
N LEU A 120 10.34 7.14 13.48
CA LEU A 120 10.18 8.06 12.36
C LEU A 120 10.00 9.49 12.87
N LEU A 121 10.80 10.43 12.34
CA LEU A 121 10.70 11.86 12.61
C LEU A 121 10.44 12.63 11.31
N ASN A 122 9.24 13.19 11.14
CA ASN A 122 8.93 14.02 9.98
C ASN A 122 9.00 15.51 10.33
N SER A 123 9.64 16.30 9.46
CA SER A 123 9.71 17.75 9.58
C SER A 123 9.60 18.41 8.21
N GLN A 124 8.80 19.49 8.13
CA GLN A 124 8.75 20.35 6.96
C GLN A 124 9.96 21.28 6.98
N VAL A 125 10.69 21.35 5.87
CA VAL A 125 11.87 22.18 5.70
C VAL A 125 11.77 23.04 4.45
N PHE A 126 12.59 24.10 4.42
CA PHE A 126 12.81 24.92 3.25
C PHE A 126 14.29 24.81 2.88
N TYR A 127 14.59 24.25 1.70
CA TYR A 127 15.94 24.19 1.16
C TYR A 127 16.26 25.53 0.48
N ASN A 128 17.29 26.21 0.95
CA ASN A 128 17.79 27.42 0.32
C ASN A 128 18.84 27.03 -0.74
N TYR A 129 18.52 27.23 -2.02
CA TYR A 129 19.47 27.06 -3.12
C TYR A 129 19.71 28.41 -3.79
N GLY A 130 20.71 29.13 -3.30
CA GLY A 130 20.98 30.51 -3.70
C GLY A 130 19.78 31.42 -3.37
N PRO A 131 19.21 32.14 -4.35
CA PRO A 131 18.04 33.00 -4.14
C PRO A 131 16.69 32.23 -4.11
N VAL A 132 16.67 30.93 -4.40
CA VAL A 132 15.44 30.13 -4.50
C VAL A 132 15.22 29.33 -3.21
N GLN A 133 14.01 29.42 -2.66
CA GLN A 133 13.53 28.56 -1.57
C GLN A 133 12.69 27.41 -2.14
N LEU A 134 13.10 26.18 -1.83
CA LEU A 134 12.39 24.97 -2.22
C LEU A 134 11.72 24.36 -0.99
N ASN A 135 10.41 24.17 -1.05
CA ASN A 135 9.69 23.48 0.00
C ASN A 135 10.01 21.99 -0.06
N GLY A 136 10.24 21.37 1.09
CA GLY A 136 10.43 19.93 1.17
C GLY A 136 10.10 19.34 2.53
N THR A 137 10.02 18.02 2.59
CA THR A 137 9.84 17.28 3.85
C THR A 137 11.08 16.41 4.07
N ILE A 138 11.54 16.37 5.31
CA ILE A 138 12.60 15.44 5.74
C ILE A 138 11.96 14.42 6.67
N ALA A 139 12.23 13.15 6.41
CA ALA A 139 11.95 12.03 7.29
C ALA A 139 13.28 11.51 7.86
N GLY A 140 13.47 11.63 9.16
CA GLY A 140 14.57 11.00 9.88
C GLY A 140 14.16 9.59 10.31
N VAL A 141 14.96 8.60 9.93
CA VAL A 141 14.79 7.17 10.28
C VAL A 141 16.13 6.57 10.67
N ASP A 142 16.07 5.47 11.42
CA ASP A 142 17.24 4.63 11.69
C ASP A 142 17.50 3.72 10.49
N ILE A 143 18.43 4.11 9.61
CA ILE A 143 18.67 3.46 8.30
C ILE A 143 18.89 1.95 8.44
N LEU A 144 19.62 1.52 9.48
CA LEU A 144 19.96 0.11 9.66
C LEU A 144 18.77 -0.73 10.08
N GLU A 145 17.85 -0.17 10.86
CA GLU A 145 16.62 -0.85 11.29
C GLU A 145 15.54 -0.77 10.21
N GLU A 146 15.45 0.35 9.51
CA GLU A 146 14.53 0.55 8.38
C GLU A 146 14.85 -0.41 7.23
N ASP A 147 16.14 -0.67 6.97
CA ASP A 147 16.58 -1.64 5.95
C ASP A 147 16.14 -3.07 6.30
N LYS A 148 16.27 -3.47 7.57
CA LYS A 148 15.82 -4.79 8.04
C LYS A 148 14.30 -4.98 7.94
N LEU A 149 13.54 -3.90 8.10
CA LEU A 149 12.08 -3.92 8.14
C LEU A 149 11.45 -3.77 6.75
N PHE A 150 12.00 -2.90 5.91
CA PHE A 150 11.37 -2.44 4.66
C PHE A 150 12.28 -2.51 3.42
N ASP A 151 13.47 -3.12 3.54
CA ASP A 151 14.46 -3.24 2.46
C ASP A 151 14.77 -1.88 1.81
N LEU A 152 15.07 -0.90 2.66
CA LEU A 152 15.30 0.48 2.25
C LEU A 152 16.44 0.57 1.22
N LYS A 153 17.48 -0.26 1.34
CA LYS A 153 18.64 -0.24 0.46
C LYS A 153 18.29 -0.51 -0.99
N SER A 154 17.33 -1.39 -1.29
CA SER A 154 16.90 -1.64 -2.68
C SER A 154 16.12 -0.47 -3.29
N LYS A 155 15.58 0.41 -2.45
CA LYS A 155 14.78 1.59 -2.84
C LYS A 155 15.61 2.88 -2.89
N MET A 156 16.80 2.88 -2.31
CA MET A 156 17.71 4.03 -2.37
C MET A 156 18.36 4.12 -3.75
N LYS A 157 18.32 5.32 -4.32
CA LYS A 157 19.03 5.62 -5.57
C LYS A 157 20.52 5.75 -5.26
N GLU A 158 21.38 5.05 -6.02
CA GLU A 158 22.83 5.30 -6.02
C GLU A 158 23.16 6.74 -6.46
#